data_AF-A0A968XXU0-F1
#
_entry.id   AF-A0A968XXU0-F1
#
_cell.length_a   1.000
_cell.length_b   1.000
_cell.length_c   1.000
_cell.angle_alpha   90.00
_cell.angle_beta   90.00
_cell.angle_gamma   90.00
#
_symmetry.space_group_name_H-M   'P 1'
#
loop_
_entity.id
_entity.type
_entity.pdbx_description
1 polymer ?
#
loop_
_entity_poly.entity_id
_entity_poly.type
_entity_poly.pdbx_seq_one_letter_code
_entity_poly.pdbx_strand_id
1 'polypeptide(L)' 'MPGSNARALEKAATLPADALILDLEDAVAPDAKAAAREQVCAIAK' A
#
# COMPACT_ATOMS: atom_id res chain seq x y z
N MET A 1 -1.01 6.00 1.95
CA MET A 1 -1.76 5.57 0.74
C MET A 1 -2.35 4.20 0.99
N PRO A 2 -3.53 3.84 0.45
CA PRO A 2 -4.13 2.53 0.70
C PRO A 2 -3.23 1.39 0.21
N GLY A 3 -2.94 0.42 1.08
CA GLY A 3 -2.12 -0.75 0.76
C GLY A 3 -2.79 -1.71 -0.25
N SER A 4 -4.06 -1.49 -0.58
CA SER A 4 -4.83 -2.23 -1.60
C SER A 4 -4.72 -1.64 -3.02
N ASN A 5 -4.05 -0.50 -3.20
CA ASN A 5 -4.03 0.22 -4.47
C ASN A 5 -2.73 -0.06 -5.26
N ALA A 6 -2.72 -1.13 -6.05
CA ALA A 6 -1.57 -1.59 -6.83
C ALA A 6 -0.92 -0.49 -7.69
N ARG A 7 -1.71 0.33 -8.40
CA ARG A 7 -1.18 1.44 -9.22
C ARG A 7 -0.44 2.47 -8.36
N ALA A 8 -0.98 2.76 -7.18
CA ALA A 8 -0.36 3.70 -6.27
C ALA A 8 0.95 3.12 -5.71
N LEU A 9 0.99 1.82 -5.37
CA LEU A 9 2.19 1.13 -4.92
C LEU A 9 3.33 1.17 -5.95
N GLU A 10 3.04 0.93 -7.24
CA GLU A 10 4.03 1.05 -8.32
C GLU A 10 4.62 2.46 -8.42
N LYS A 11 3.78 3.49 -8.28
CA LYS A 11 4.24 4.89 -8.30
C LYS A 11 5.04 5.26 -7.05
N ALA A 12 4.77 4.60 -5.92
CA ALA A 12 5.37 4.93 -4.63
C ALA A 12 6.90 4.85 -4.69
N ALA A 13 7.45 3.85 -5.38
CA ALA A 13 8.89 3.65 -5.54
C ALA A 13 9.63 4.80 -6.25
N THR A 14 8.94 5.63 -7.02
CA THR A 14 9.55 6.73 -7.79
C THR A 14 9.21 8.12 -7.24
N LEU A 15 8.47 8.21 -6.13
CA LEU A 15 8.10 9.50 -5.55
C LEU A 15 9.30 10.13 -4.83
N PRO A 16 9.48 11.47 -4.94
CA PRO A 16 10.48 12.20 -4.17
C PRO A 16 9.99 12.45 -2.73
N ALA A 17 9.59 11.38 -2.05
CA ALA A 17 9.14 11.41 -0.66
C ALA A 17 10.17 10.72 0.23
N ASP A 18 10.47 11.33 1.37
CA ASP A 18 11.45 10.76 2.32
C ASP A 18 10.92 9.47 2.98
N ALA A 19 9.59 9.36 3.12
CA ALA A 19 8.93 8.20 3.69
C ALA A 19 7.57 7.94 3.02
N LEU A 20 7.17 6.67 3.06
CA LEU A 20 5.88 6.20 2.57
C LEU A 20 5.15 5.46 3.68
N ILE A 21 3.90 5.84 3.93
CA ILE A 21 3.01 5.12 4.84
C ILE A 21 2.01 4.33 4.00
N LEU A 22 2.08 3.01 4.09
CA LEU A 22 1.17 2.08 3.46
C LEU A 22 0.06 1.75 4.45
N ASP A 23 -1.13 2.29 4.18
CA ASP A 23 -2.25 2.23 5.09
C ASP A 23 -3.00 0.89 4.95
N LEU A 24 -3.30 0.27 6.09
CA LEU A 24 -4.07 -0.98 6.21
C LEU A 24 -5.34 -0.78 7.05
N GLU A 25 -5.61 0.46 7.47
CA GLU A 25 -6.69 0.83 8.37
C GLU A 25 -7.85 1.46 7.60
N ASP A 26 -8.06 2.78 7.74
CA ASP A 26 -9.30 3.45 7.36
C ASP A 26 -9.41 3.68 5.86
N ALA A 27 -8.29 3.77 5.13
CA ALA A 27 -8.32 3.90 3.69
C ALA A 27 -8.48 2.55 2.96
N VAL A 28 -8.68 1.44 3.69
CA VAL A 28 -8.84 0.09 3.14
C VAL A 28 -10.20 -0.49 3.54
N ALA A 29 -11.02 -0.81 2.53
CA ALA A 29 -12.30 -1.49 2.75
C ALA A 29 -12.10 -2.80 3.54
N PRO A 30 -13.00 -3.17 4.48
CA PRO A 30 -12.79 -4.31 5.37
C PRO A 30 -12.47 -5.63 4.65
N ASP A 31 -13.12 -5.89 3.51
CA ASP A 31 -12.94 -7.06 2.65
C ASP A 31 -11.60 -7.05 1.89
N ALA A 32 -11.04 -5.87 1.63
CA ALA A 32 -9.76 -5.70 0.97
C ALA A 32 -8.54 -5.82 1.90
N LYS A 33 -8.73 -5.87 3.23
CA LYS A 33 -7.62 -5.85 4.22
C LYS A 33 -6.67 -7.04 4.11
N ALA A 34 -7.17 -8.22 3.71
CA ALA A 34 -6.33 -9.40 3.52
C ALA A 34 -5.39 -9.23 2.32
N ALA A 35 -5.94 -8.88 1.16
CA ALA A 35 -5.18 -8.63 -0.06
C ALA A 35 -4.20 -7.45 0.10
N ALA A 36 -4.60 -6.38 0.81
CA ALA A 36 -3.74 -5.24 1.08
C ALA A 36 -2.47 -5.64 1.86
N ARG A 37 -2.60 -6.52 2.87
CA ARG A 37 -1.43 -7.03 3.61
C ARG A 37 -0.47 -7.80 2.72
N GLU A 38 -0.99 -8.68 1.87
CA GLU A 38 -0.17 -9.46 0.93
C GLU A 38 0.58 -8.54 -0.04
N GLN A 39 -0.10 -7.54 -0.60
CA GLN A 39 0.50 -6.55 -1.49
C GLN A 39 1.60 -5.75 -0.81
N VAL A 40 1.34 -5.21 0.40
CA VAL A 40 2.33 -4.47 1.18
C VAL A 40 3.56 -5.33 1.51
N CYS A 41 3.37 -6.59 1.91
CA CYS A 41 4.48 -7.51 2.18
C CYS A 41 5.29 -7.86 0.93
N ALA A 42 4.68 -7.89 -0.26
CA ALA A 42 5.37 -8.19 -1.50
C ALA A 42 6.33 -7.06 -1.92
N ILE A 43 6.01 -5.80 -1.61
CA ILE A 43 6.81 -4.63 -2.00
C ILE A 43 7.80 -4.14 -0.93
N ALA A 44 7.61 -4.54 0.33
CA ALA A 44 8.48 -4.14 1.45
C ALA A 44 9.76 -4.99 1.58
N LYS A 45 10.08 -5.81 0.56
CA LYS A 45 11.31 -6.61 0.46
C LYS A 45 12.27 -5.98 -0.53
#